data_AF-A0AAW2KJH4-F1
#
_entry.id   AF-A0AAW2KJH4-F1
#
_cell.length_a   1.000
_cell.length_b   1.000
_cell.length_c   1.000
_cell.angle_alpha   90.00
_cell.angle_beta   90.00
_cell.angle_gamma   90.00
#
_symmetry.space_group_name_H-M   'P 1'
#
loop_
_entity.id
_entity.type
_entity.pdbx_description
1 polymer ?
#
loop_
_entity_poly.entity_id
_entity_poly.type
_entity_poly.pdbx_seq_one_letter_code
_entity_poly.pdbx_strand_id
1 'polypeptide(L)'
;MFRDLPTWHRVEPNTITLLSFHSMCRMESIWGKDCLQYKPGRWISETGEPSYKFTAFNAGQRSCLGKEVSFTQMKIVAAAIISRFKIEVAEGHPVCPKSFSHTSHETWSQG
;
A
#
# COMPACT_ATOMS: atom_id res chain seq x y z
N MET A 1 0.94 -26.33 -17.98
CA MET A 1 -0.50 -26.63 -17.82
C MET A 1 -1.03 -25.82 -16.64
N PHE A 2 -1.32 -24.54 -16.88
CA PHE A 2 -2.13 -23.62 -16.06
C PHE A 2 -2.46 -22.48 -17.01
N ARG A 3 -3.45 -22.68 -17.90
CA ARG A 3 -3.82 -21.69 -18.94
C ARG A 3 -4.98 -20.79 -18.52
N ASP A 4 -5.67 -21.16 -17.45
CA ASP A 4 -6.90 -20.49 -17.02
C ASP A 4 -6.67 -19.88 -15.64
N LEU A 5 -6.91 -18.58 -15.54
CA LEU A 5 -6.96 -17.90 -14.24
C LEU A 5 -8.18 -18.40 -13.45
N PRO A 6 -8.20 -18.25 -12.10
CA PRO A 6 -9.36 -18.59 -11.28
C PRO A 6 -10.68 -17.92 -11.73
N THR A 7 -10.58 -16.85 -12.53
CA THR A 7 -11.69 -16.12 -13.15
C THR A 7 -12.14 -16.70 -14.50
N TRP A 8 -11.61 -17.86 -14.91
CA TRP A 8 -11.85 -18.51 -16.21
C TRP A 8 -11.48 -17.66 -17.42
N HIS A 9 -10.61 -16.66 -17.22
CA HIS A 9 -10.08 -15.86 -18.31
C HIS A 9 -8.84 -16.52 -18.90
N ARG A 10 -8.84 -16.64 -20.22
CA ARG A 10 -7.70 -17.10 -20.99
C ARG A 10 -6.77 -15.92 -21.27
N VAL A 11 -5.50 -16.09 -20.93
CA VAL A 11 -4.45 -15.11 -21.23
C VAL A 11 -3.49 -15.76 -22.22
N GLU A 12 -3.29 -15.12 -23.36
CA GLU A 12 -2.38 -15.66 -24.39
C GLU A 12 -0.92 -15.57 -23.91
N PRO A 13 -0.04 -16.52 -24.31
CA PRO A 13 1.38 -16.48 -23.97
C PRO A 13 2.01 -15.13 -24.31
N ASN A 14 2.98 -14.69 -23.51
CA ASN A 14 3.67 -13.41 -23.65
C ASN A 14 2.80 -12.15 -23.41
N THR A 15 1.59 -12.30 -22.88
CA THR A 15 0.79 -11.17 -22.42
C THR A 15 1.33 -10.63 -21.09
N ILE A 16 1.60 -9.32 -21.04
CA ILE A 16 1.98 -8.63 -19.80
C ILE A 16 0.73 -8.40 -18.96
N THR A 17 0.71 -8.93 -17.74
CA THR A 17 -0.35 -8.66 -16.76
C THR A 17 0.15 -7.64 -15.74
N LEU A 18 -0.61 -6.57 -15.55
CA LEU A 18 -0.31 -5.53 -14.58
C LEU A 18 -1.21 -5.67 -13.35
N LEU A 19 -0.60 -5.65 -12.16
CA LEU A 19 -1.32 -5.64 -10.89
C LEU A 19 -1.28 -4.23 -10.31
N SER A 20 -2.45 -3.59 -10.23
CA SER A 20 -2.58 -2.29 -9.55
C SER A 20 -2.79 -2.51 -8.06
N PHE A 21 -1.71 -2.57 -7.29
CA PHE A 21 -1.80 -2.73 -5.82
C PHE A 21 -2.54 -1.57 -5.15
N HIS A 22 -2.39 -0.34 -5.67
CA HIS A 22 -3.14 0.82 -5.16
C HIS A 22 -4.65 0.61 -5.25
N SER A 23 -5.13 0.16 -6.40
CA SER A 23 -6.56 -0.13 -6.64
C SER A 23 -7.03 -1.31 -5.79
N MET A 24 -6.27 -2.41 -5.77
CA MET A 24 -6.61 -3.61 -4.97
C MET A 24 -6.79 -3.29 -3.49
N CYS A 25 -5.96 -2.39 -2.93
CA CYS A 25 -6.07 -1.94 -1.54
C CYS A 25 -7.34 -1.11 -1.23
N ARG A 26 -8.15 -0.77 -2.24
CA ARG A 26 -9.36 0.07 -2.14
C ARG A 26 -10.61 -0.58 -2.74
N MET A 27 -10.51 -1.83 -3.17
CA MET A 27 -11.64 -2.57 -3.74
C MET A 27 -12.55 -3.11 -2.62
N GLU A 28 -13.84 -2.81 -2.70
CA GLU A 28 -14.86 -3.32 -1.78
C GLU A 28 -14.90 -4.86 -1.79
N SER A 29 -14.68 -5.50 -2.94
CA SER A 29 -14.65 -6.97 -3.05
C SER A 29 -13.55 -7.64 -2.23
N ILE A 30 -12.48 -6.91 -1.87
CA ILE A 30 -11.35 -7.42 -1.10
C ILE A 30 -11.45 -7.00 0.38
N TRP A 31 -11.88 -5.75 0.62
CA TRP A 31 -11.80 -5.10 1.94
C TRP A 31 -13.15 -4.83 2.61
N GLY A 32 -14.25 -5.08 1.91
CA GLY A 32 -15.60 -4.73 2.36
C GLY A 32 -15.95 -3.26 2.17
N LYS A 33 -17.15 -2.87 2.62
CA LYS A 33 -17.72 -1.51 2.46
C LYS A 33 -16.86 -0.41 3.08
N ASP A 34 -16.03 -0.75 4.05
CA ASP A 34 -15.13 0.17 4.74
C ASP A 34 -13.73 0.24 4.08
N CYS A 35 -13.56 -0.21 2.83
CA CYS A 35 -12.29 -0.29 2.10
C CYS A 35 -11.51 1.03 2.01
N LEU A 36 -12.18 2.18 2.09
CA LEU A 36 -11.55 3.50 2.06
C LEU A 36 -11.22 4.05 3.46
N GLN A 37 -11.63 3.37 4.53
CA GLN A 37 -11.40 3.81 5.89
C GLN A 37 -10.05 3.34 6.43
N TYR A 38 -9.34 4.23 7.12
CA TYR A 38 -8.17 3.87 7.92
C TYR A 38 -8.61 3.10 9.18
N LYS A 39 -8.41 1.77 9.18
CA LYS A 39 -8.85 0.87 10.25
C LYS A 39 -7.72 -0.07 10.69
N PRO A 40 -6.84 0.35 11.62
CA PRO A 40 -5.72 -0.47 12.09
C PRO A 40 -6.14 -1.83 12.67
N GLY A 41 -7.32 -1.89 13.30
CA GLY A 41 -7.88 -3.11 13.88
C GLY A 41 -8.06 -4.26 12.89
N ARG A 42 -8.03 -4.02 11.56
CA ARG A 42 -8.03 -5.09 10.55
C ARG A 42 -6.86 -6.07 10.70
N TRP A 43 -5.75 -5.62 11.27
CA TRP A 43 -4.53 -6.41 11.40
C TRP A 43 -4.38 -7.08 12.76
N ILE A 44 -5.36 -6.88 13.65
CA ILE A 44 -5.37 -7.41 15.00
C ILE A 44 -6.34 -8.60 15.01
N SER A 45 -5.89 -9.74 14.52
CA SER A 45 -6.65 -11.01 14.56
C SER A 45 -5.73 -12.17 14.91
N GLU A 46 -6.28 -13.17 15.60
CA GLU A 46 -5.53 -14.37 16.00
C GLU A 46 -5.14 -15.25 14.79
N THR A 47 -5.95 -15.21 13.73
CA THR A 47 -5.75 -16.03 12.52
C THR A 47 -4.85 -15.37 11.48
N GLY A 48 -4.50 -14.09 11.67
CA GLY A 48 -3.86 -13.26 10.66
C GLY A 48 -4.76 -12.99 9.45
N GLU A 49 -4.32 -12.08 8.57
CA GLU A 49 -4.97 -11.84 7.27
C GLU A 49 -4.23 -12.61 6.15
N PRO A 50 -4.93 -13.06 5.10
CA PRO A 50 -4.29 -13.72 3.96
C PRO A 50 -3.22 -12.84 3.30
N SER A 51 -2.08 -13.45 2.97
CA SER A 51 -0.91 -12.76 2.41
C SER A 51 -1.20 -11.97 1.13
N TYR A 52 -2.18 -12.41 0.33
CA TYR A 52 -2.57 -11.75 -0.91
C TYR A 52 -3.44 -10.49 -0.72
N LYS A 53 -3.98 -10.24 0.48
CA LYS A 53 -4.67 -8.96 0.76
C LYS A 53 -3.67 -7.84 1.02
N PHE A 54 -2.53 -8.15 1.62
CA PHE A 54 -1.47 -7.18 1.90
C PHE A 54 -0.36 -7.21 0.84
N THR A 55 -0.58 -6.53 -0.27
CA THR A 55 0.32 -6.58 -1.44
C THR A 55 1.37 -5.46 -1.49
N ALA A 56 1.52 -4.67 -0.42
CA ALA A 56 2.49 -3.57 -0.37
C ALA A 56 3.95 -4.01 -0.61
N PHE A 57 4.26 -5.27 -0.34
CA PHE A 57 5.57 -5.88 -0.58
C PHE A 57 5.50 -7.03 -1.61
N ASN A 58 4.54 -6.99 -2.56
CA ASN A 58 4.20 -8.12 -3.42
C ASN A 58 3.77 -9.39 -2.63
N ALA A 59 3.64 -10.52 -3.32
CA ALA A 59 3.33 -11.82 -2.72
C ALA A 59 4.08 -12.95 -3.44
N GLY A 60 4.15 -14.13 -2.79
CA GLY A 60 4.79 -15.33 -3.35
C GLY A 60 6.31 -15.19 -3.53
N GLN A 61 6.87 -15.89 -4.51
CA GLN A 61 8.31 -15.92 -4.80
C GLN A 61 8.91 -14.56 -5.19
N ARG A 62 8.06 -13.59 -5.56
CA ARG A 62 8.46 -12.22 -5.92
C ARG A 62 8.15 -11.20 -4.82
N SER A 63 7.91 -11.67 -3.59
CA SER A 63 7.80 -10.80 -2.42
C SER A 63 9.09 -10.01 -2.22
N CYS A 64 8.98 -8.78 -1.75
CA CYS A 64 10.12 -7.93 -1.46
C CYS A 64 10.99 -8.57 -0.37
N LEU A 65 12.26 -8.81 -0.68
CA LEU A 65 13.25 -9.34 0.26
C LEU A 65 13.44 -8.42 1.48
N GLY A 66 13.22 -7.12 1.31
CA GLY A 66 13.35 -6.12 2.36
C GLY A 66 12.16 -6.02 3.32
N LYS A 67 11.08 -6.79 3.12
CA LYS A 67 9.82 -6.65 3.90
C LYS A 67 10.06 -6.62 5.41
N GLU A 68 10.78 -7.61 5.94
CA GLU A 68 10.99 -7.74 7.38
C GLU A 68 11.92 -6.66 7.94
N VAL A 69 12.95 -6.27 7.17
CA VAL A 69 13.85 -5.17 7.53
C VAL A 69 13.08 -3.85 7.57
N SER A 70 12.24 -3.59 6.56
CA SER A 70 11.38 -2.40 6.52
C SER A 70 10.44 -2.35 7.71
N PHE A 71 9.77 -3.46 8.06
CA PHE A 71 8.90 -3.49 9.24
C PHE A 71 9.66 -3.22 10.53
N THR A 72 10.85 -3.78 10.68
CA THR A 72 11.69 -3.54 11.85
C THR A 72 12.06 -2.07 11.97
N GLN A 73 12.56 -1.45 10.89
CA GLN A 73 12.93 -0.05 10.87
C GLN A 73 11.73 0.87 11.11
N MET A 74 10.58 0.62 10.47
CA MET A 74 9.36 1.40 10.66
C MET A 74 8.89 1.36 12.11
N LYS A 75 8.94 0.19 12.78
CA LYS A 75 8.59 0.05 14.20
C LYS A 75 9.52 0.86 15.09
N ILE A 76 10.84 0.81 14.85
CA ILE A 76 11.83 1.57 15.61
C ILE A 76 11.56 3.08 15.48
N VAL A 77 11.39 3.57 14.26
CA VAL A 77 11.13 5.00 14.00
C VAL A 77 9.79 5.43 14.60
N ALA A 78 8.72 4.65 14.41
CA ALA A 78 7.40 4.95 14.97
C ALA A 78 7.44 5.00 16.50
N ALA A 79 8.09 4.03 17.15
CA ALA A 79 8.25 4.02 18.60
C ALA A 79 9.04 5.24 19.11
N ALA A 80 10.12 5.62 18.43
CA ALA A 80 10.92 6.79 18.77
C ALA A 80 10.11 8.09 18.64
N ILE A 81 9.29 8.22 17.60
CA ILE A 81 8.44 9.39 17.37
C ILE A 81 7.33 9.46 18.44
N ILE A 82 6.56 8.37 18.62
CA ILE A 82 5.40 8.32 19.52
C ILE A 82 5.82 8.55 20.98
N SER A 83 7.01 8.06 21.38
CA SER A 83 7.48 8.18 22.77
C SER A 83 8.04 9.57 23.13
N ARG A 84 8.41 10.40 22.15
CA ARG A 84 9.16 11.64 22.39
C ARG A 84 8.47 12.90 21.90
N PHE A 85 7.50 12.77 20.99
CA PHE A 85 6.88 13.92 20.33
C PHE A 85 5.36 13.87 20.39
N LYS A 86 4.75 15.04 20.53
CA LYS A 86 3.36 15.27 20.20
C LYS A 86 3.30 15.82 18.77
N ILE A 87 2.57 15.14 17.89
CA ILE A 87 2.48 15.51 16.47
C ILE A 87 1.16 16.22 16.23
N GLU A 88 1.22 17.36 15.56
CA GLU A 88 0.05 18.11 15.10
C GLU A 88 0.22 18.40 13.60
N VAL A 89 -0.87 18.31 12.85
CA VAL A 89 -0.85 18.60 11.40
C VAL A 89 -0.82 20.12 11.23
N ALA A 90 0.09 20.61 10.38
CA ALA A 90 0.16 22.04 10.09
C ALA A 90 -1.16 22.56 9.52
N GLU A 91 -1.54 23.77 9.92
CA GLU A 91 -2.76 24.42 9.45
C GLU A 91 -2.75 24.55 7.92
N GLY A 92 -3.87 24.21 7.28
CA GLY A 92 -4.01 24.26 5.83
C GLY A 92 -3.26 23.18 5.05
N HIS A 93 -2.68 22.15 5.71
CA HIS A 93 -1.98 21.07 5.01
C HIS A 93 -2.94 20.31 4.06
N PRO A 94 -2.67 20.26 2.74
CA PRO A 94 -3.56 19.61 1.79
C PRO A 94 -3.52 18.10 1.95
N VAL A 95 -4.68 17.49 2.19
CA VAL A 95 -4.85 16.03 2.22
C VAL A 95 -5.41 15.56 0.88
N CYS A 96 -4.53 15.46 -0.12
CA CYS A 96 -4.87 14.97 -1.44
C CYS A 96 -3.90 13.85 -1.87
N PRO A 97 -4.38 12.81 -2.56
CA PRO A 97 -3.50 11.84 -3.20
C PRO A 97 -2.60 12.60 -4.18
N LYS A 98 -1.28 12.55 -4.01
CA LYS A 98 -0.36 13.12 -4.98
C LYS A 98 -0.51 12.34 -6.30
N SER A 99 -1.21 12.92 -7.27
CA SER A 99 -1.14 12.45 -8.65
C SER A 99 0.29 12.62 -9.15
N PHE A 100 0.78 11.66 -9.94
CA PHE A 100 2.13 11.70 -10.53
C PHE A 100 2.38 12.93 -11.43
N SER A 101 1.35 13.73 -11.72
CA SER A 101 1.37 14.85 -12.67
C SER A 101 1.29 16.24 -12.02
N HIS A 102 1.98 16.49 -10.91
CA HIS A 102 2.25 17.87 -10.48
C HIS A 102 3.70 18.01 -10.01
N THR A 103 4.62 17.95 -10.95
CA THR A 103 5.92 18.60 -10.79
C THR A 103 5.63 20.10 -10.79
N SER A 104 5.61 20.71 -9.61
CA SER A 104 5.65 22.17 -9.49
C SER A 104 7.00 22.64 -10.03
N HIS A 105 7.03 23.01 -11.31
CA HIS A 105 7.65 24.28 -11.69
C HIS A 105 7.03 25.32 -10.76
N GLU A 106 7.75 25.83 -9.73
CA GLU A 106 7.53 27.17 -9.11
C GLU A 106 8.26 27.45 -7.77
N THR A 107 9.26 26.68 -7.32
CA THR A 107 10.02 27.08 -6.10
C THR A 107 11.54 27.18 -6.24
N TRP A 108 12.07 27.33 -7.46
CA TRP A 108 13.48 27.71 -7.69
C TRP A 108 13.60 29.07 -8.40
N SER A 109 12.91 30.10 -7.90
CA SER A 109 13.10 31.47 -8.39
C SER A 109 13.09 32.54 -7.29
N GLN A 110 13.56 32.21 -6.09
CA GLN A 110 13.96 33.22 -5.11
C GLN A 110 15.31 32.81 -4.52
N GLY A 111 16.37 33.35 -5.13
CA GLY A 111 17.61 33.65 -4.43
C GLY A 111 17.49 34.94 -3.65
#